data_AF-A0A1Y3NVC6-F1
#
_entry.id   AF-A0A1Y3NVC6-F1
#
_cell.length_a   1.000
_cell.length_b   1.000
_cell.length_c   1.000
_cell.angle_alpha   90.00
_cell.angle_beta   90.00
_cell.angle_gamma   90.00
#
_symmetry.space_group_name_H-M   'P 1'
#
loop_
_entity.id
_entity.type
_entity.pdbx_description
1 polymer ?
#
loop_
_entity_poly.entity_id
_entity_poly.type
_entity_poly.pdbx_seq_one_letter_code
_entity_poly.pdbx_strand_id
1 'polypeptide(L)'
;MIFLHCNDKKSYRIKLIYLCHIKTFEIANESHKYNEKLLQLIKNSDSDGNILINPLLEAVNNNDTETVILLINYANNNDYILDVNAGNGKGNIPFVMAYSKNNFRVVELIMDYAKQHNIFLDVNSIFDEIKKNNDLLLYINGKYFKLFVDYANFQNIILNINEKFMNGENFLSVAVKNNDYEMVKMIIDYANEHNIILDISTCEIKDTFKINMDIMFLLLKYSKDNNIDINLNIQDFQLKKYYNDSVIGNTYINV
;
A
#
# COMPACT_ATOMS: atom_id res chain seq x y z
N MET A 1 -4.55 -46.98 2.22
CA MET A 1 -3.23 -47.22 1.59
C MET A 1 -3.40 -47.05 0.09
N ILE A 2 -2.40 -46.43 -0.56
CA ILE A 2 -2.17 -46.35 -2.01
C ILE A 2 -2.67 -45.09 -2.74
N PHE A 3 -1.70 -44.15 -2.79
CA PHE A 3 -1.20 -43.34 -3.91
C PHE A 3 -2.09 -42.27 -4.58
N LEU A 4 -1.77 -41.04 -4.19
CA LEU A 4 -1.79 -39.87 -5.05
C LEU A 4 -0.85 -40.07 -6.26
N HIS A 5 -1.40 -39.91 -7.46
CA HIS A 5 -0.66 -39.43 -8.62
C HIS A 5 -1.18 -38.05 -8.99
N CYS A 6 -0.23 -37.12 -9.11
CA CYS A 6 -0.40 -35.76 -9.60
C CYS A 6 -1.10 -35.72 -10.96
N ASN A 7 -1.99 -34.74 -11.14
CA ASN A 7 -2.01 -33.85 -12.31
C ASN A 7 -3.16 -32.83 -12.20
N ASP A 8 -2.79 -31.57 -11.97
CA ASP A 8 -3.31 -30.31 -12.55
C ASP A 8 -4.80 -30.03 -12.83
N LYS A 9 -5.74 -30.77 -12.26
CA LYS A 9 -7.18 -30.41 -12.30
C LYS A 9 -7.91 -30.45 -10.96
N LYS A 10 -7.26 -30.97 -9.90
CA LYS A 10 -7.86 -31.06 -8.55
C LYS A 10 -7.90 -29.73 -7.79
N SER A 11 -6.88 -28.87 -7.95
CA SER A 11 -6.84 -27.56 -7.26
C SER A 11 -7.99 -26.63 -7.71
N TYR A 12 -8.27 -26.59 -9.02
CA TYR A 12 -9.42 -25.86 -9.56
C TYR A 12 -10.77 -26.47 -9.18
N ARG A 13 -10.88 -27.81 -9.10
CA ARG A 13 -12.13 -28.48 -8.67
C ARG A 13 -12.42 -28.26 -7.19
N ILE A 14 -11.41 -28.22 -6.32
CA ILE A 14 -11.57 -27.89 -4.90
C ILE A 14 -11.94 -26.40 -4.74
N LYS A 15 -11.32 -25.49 -5.51
CA LYS A 15 -11.69 -24.07 -5.57
C LYS A 15 -13.14 -23.82 -6.01
N LEU A 16 -13.60 -24.50 -7.06
CA LEU A 16 -14.96 -24.38 -7.58
C LEU A 16 -16.00 -24.98 -6.61
N ILE A 17 -15.71 -26.09 -5.94
CA ILE A 17 -16.61 -26.67 -4.94
C ILE A 17 -16.72 -25.77 -3.68
N TYR A 18 -15.62 -25.11 -3.28
CA TYR A 18 -15.61 -24.18 -2.15
C TYR A 18 -16.38 -22.87 -2.44
N LEU A 19 -16.18 -22.27 -3.62
CA LEU A 19 -16.87 -21.04 -4.03
C LEU A 19 -18.35 -21.28 -4.38
N CYS A 20 -18.70 -22.41 -5.02
CA CYS A 20 -20.09 -22.78 -5.26
C CYS A 20 -20.87 -23.00 -3.97
N HIS A 21 -20.25 -23.48 -2.89
CA HIS A 21 -20.93 -23.63 -1.60
C HIS A 21 -21.13 -22.32 -0.84
N ILE A 22 -20.25 -21.33 -1.00
CA ILE A 22 -20.41 -20.01 -0.35
C ILE A 22 -21.57 -19.24 -0.99
N LYS A 23 -21.63 -19.16 -2.33
CA LYS A 23 -22.72 -18.47 -3.04
C LYS A 23 -24.08 -19.17 -2.96
N THR A 24 -24.12 -20.49 -2.77
CA THR A 24 -25.41 -21.20 -2.59
C THR A 24 -25.95 -21.12 -1.16
N PHE A 25 -25.13 -20.75 -0.16
CA PHE A 25 -25.57 -20.70 1.24
C PHE A 25 -26.16 -19.37 1.69
N GLU A 26 -25.91 -18.26 0.97
CA GLU A 26 -26.68 -17.00 1.17
C GLU A 26 -28.19 -17.20 1.00
N ILE A 27 -28.60 -18.26 0.30
CA ILE A 27 -30.00 -18.59 0.03
C ILE A 27 -30.59 -19.52 1.12
N ALA A 28 -29.77 -20.16 1.97
CA ALA A 28 -30.21 -21.15 2.96
C ALA A 28 -29.89 -20.70 4.39
N ASN A 29 -30.87 -20.06 5.00
CA ASN A 29 -30.88 -19.54 6.35
C ASN A 29 -30.79 -20.68 7.40
N GLU A 30 -29.58 -21.09 7.78
CA GLU A 30 -29.27 -21.84 9.01
C GLU A 30 -27.94 -21.34 9.60
N SER A 31 -28.01 -20.32 10.45
CA SER A 31 -26.88 -19.59 11.03
C SER A 31 -25.84 -20.48 11.74
N HIS A 32 -26.25 -21.61 12.30
CA HIS A 32 -25.37 -22.47 13.09
C HIS A 32 -24.38 -23.29 12.22
N LYS A 33 -24.82 -23.79 11.05
CA LYS A 33 -23.99 -24.64 10.18
C LYS A 33 -23.00 -23.83 9.33
N TYR A 34 -23.38 -22.61 8.97
CA TYR A 34 -22.50 -21.62 8.34
C TYR A 34 -21.33 -21.26 9.28
N ASN A 35 -21.64 -21.02 10.56
CA ASN A 35 -20.65 -20.66 11.57
C ASN A 35 -19.62 -21.76 11.84
N GLU A 36 -20.01 -23.05 11.88
CA GLU A 36 -19.04 -24.14 12.09
C GLU A 36 -18.09 -24.35 10.91
N LYS A 37 -18.56 -24.15 9.66
CA LYS A 37 -17.72 -24.33 8.47
C LYS A 37 -16.74 -23.16 8.28
N LEU A 38 -17.15 -21.95 8.67
CA LEU A 38 -16.27 -20.78 8.72
C LEU A 38 -15.22 -20.92 9.84
N LEU A 39 -15.60 -21.50 10.98
CA LEU A 39 -14.68 -21.89 12.05
C LEU A 39 -13.62 -22.90 11.57
N GLN A 40 -14.02 -23.91 10.79
CA GLN A 40 -13.09 -24.87 10.17
C GLN A 40 -12.15 -24.19 9.17
N LEU A 41 -12.67 -23.30 8.32
CA LEU A 41 -11.86 -22.53 7.37
C LEU A 41 -10.75 -21.74 8.07
N ILE A 42 -11.10 -21.07 9.15
CA ILE A 42 -10.19 -20.24 9.95
C ILE A 42 -9.17 -21.09 10.72
N LYS A 43 -9.56 -22.30 11.18
CA LYS A 43 -8.74 -23.20 12.02
C LYS A 43 -7.90 -24.22 11.25
N ASN A 44 -7.91 -24.21 9.91
CA ASN A 44 -7.20 -25.21 9.09
C ASN A 44 -5.67 -25.09 9.19
N SER A 45 -5.11 -25.57 10.29
CA SER A 45 -3.75 -26.06 10.42
C SER A 45 -3.74 -27.56 10.16
N ASP A 46 -2.74 -28.06 9.44
CA ASP A 46 -2.52 -29.50 9.32
C ASP A 46 -2.08 -30.11 10.67
N SER A 47 -1.96 -31.44 10.72
CA SER A 47 -1.55 -32.18 11.93
C SER A 47 -0.16 -31.81 12.46
N ASP A 48 0.63 -31.06 11.68
CA ASP A 48 1.97 -30.58 12.05
C ASP A 48 1.97 -29.08 12.43
N GLY A 49 0.80 -28.44 12.46
CA GLY A 49 0.62 -27.04 12.84
C GLY A 49 0.82 -26.02 11.71
N ASN A 50 0.95 -26.46 10.46
CA ASN A 50 1.09 -25.54 9.32
C ASN A 50 -0.29 -25.08 8.83
N ILE A 51 -0.53 -23.77 8.84
CA ILE A 51 -1.72 -23.17 8.22
C ILE A 51 -1.61 -23.35 6.69
N LEU A 52 -2.31 -24.35 6.14
CA LEU A 52 -2.21 -24.67 4.71
C LEU A 52 -2.94 -23.63 3.83
N ILE A 53 -3.91 -22.90 4.39
CA ILE A 53 -4.72 -21.90 3.68
C ILE A 53 -5.06 -20.76 4.64
N ASN A 54 -4.57 -19.54 4.38
CA ASN A 54 -5.12 -18.33 5.00
C ASN A 54 -6.40 -17.94 4.23
N PRO A 55 -7.62 -18.07 4.83
CA PRO A 55 -8.87 -17.78 4.13
C PRO A 55 -8.98 -16.32 3.67
N LEU A 56 -8.42 -15.40 4.46
CA LEU A 56 -8.36 -13.99 4.10
C LEU A 56 -7.47 -13.80 2.86
N LEU A 57 -6.26 -14.37 2.85
CA LEU A 57 -5.37 -14.27 1.70
C LEU A 57 -6.03 -14.83 0.43
N GLU A 58 -6.75 -15.95 0.53
CA GLU A 58 -7.46 -16.54 -0.62
C GLU A 58 -8.60 -15.65 -1.12
N ALA A 59 -9.42 -15.08 -0.22
CA ALA A 59 -10.48 -14.14 -0.57
C ALA A 59 -9.90 -12.91 -1.29
N VAL A 60 -8.83 -12.34 -0.74
CA VAL A 60 -8.13 -11.20 -1.34
C VAL A 60 -7.52 -11.56 -2.70
N ASN A 61 -6.89 -12.73 -2.82
CA ASN A 61 -6.31 -13.20 -4.08
C ASN A 61 -7.36 -13.35 -5.18
N ASN A 62 -8.59 -13.73 -4.82
CA ASN A 62 -9.74 -13.80 -5.73
C ASN A 62 -10.46 -12.44 -5.92
N ASN A 63 -9.95 -11.37 -5.29
CA ASN A 63 -10.55 -10.04 -5.29
C ASN A 63 -12.00 -10.01 -4.78
N ASP A 64 -12.33 -10.91 -3.84
CA ASP A 64 -13.66 -11.11 -3.30
C ASP A 64 -13.87 -10.29 -2.02
N THR A 65 -14.23 -9.01 -2.20
CA THR A 65 -14.46 -8.07 -1.10
C THR A 65 -15.59 -8.51 -0.15
N GLU A 66 -16.63 -9.18 -0.67
CA GLU A 66 -17.75 -9.66 0.15
C GLU A 66 -17.29 -10.74 1.13
N THR A 67 -16.50 -11.72 0.65
CA THR A 67 -15.90 -12.73 1.51
C THR A 67 -14.93 -12.13 2.54
N VAL A 68 -14.14 -11.10 2.18
CA VAL A 68 -13.30 -10.38 3.14
C VAL A 68 -14.13 -9.76 4.27
N ILE A 69 -15.24 -9.10 3.94
CA ILE A 69 -16.15 -8.49 4.93
C ILE A 69 -16.76 -9.57 5.83
N LEU A 70 -17.20 -10.69 5.25
CA LEU A 70 -17.77 -11.81 6.02
C LEU A 70 -16.76 -12.40 7.01
N LEU A 71 -15.51 -12.58 6.60
CA LEU A 71 -14.43 -13.06 7.47
C LEU A 71 -14.20 -12.09 8.63
N ILE A 72 -14.04 -10.78 8.35
CA ILE A 72 -13.85 -9.74 9.37
C ILE A 72 -15.01 -9.72 10.37
N ASN A 73 -16.25 -9.70 9.88
CA ASN A 73 -17.43 -9.67 10.73
C ASN A 73 -17.53 -10.92 11.61
N TYR A 74 -17.23 -12.09 11.05
CA TYR A 74 -17.22 -13.32 11.81
C TYR A 74 -16.17 -13.28 12.93
N ALA A 75 -14.96 -12.82 12.62
CA ALA A 75 -13.88 -12.71 13.58
C ALA A 75 -14.26 -11.78 14.75
N ASN A 76 -14.80 -10.60 14.42
CA ASN A 76 -15.33 -9.63 15.39
C ASN A 76 -16.43 -10.22 16.29
N ASN A 77 -17.35 -11.00 15.72
CA ASN A 77 -18.52 -11.52 16.44
C ASN A 77 -18.21 -12.75 17.30
N ASN A 78 -17.06 -13.39 17.11
CA ASN A 78 -16.70 -14.65 17.78
C ASN A 78 -15.40 -14.54 18.58
N ASP A 79 -14.98 -13.32 18.94
CA ASP A 79 -13.74 -13.05 19.69
C ASP A 79 -12.50 -13.75 19.09
N TYR A 80 -12.47 -13.85 17.77
CA TYR A 80 -11.37 -14.45 17.02
C TYR A 80 -10.55 -13.34 16.35
N ILE A 81 -9.21 -13.41 16.46
CA ILE A 81 -8.30 -12.46 15.82
C ILE A 81 -7.86 -13.04 14.47
N LEU A 82 -8.27 -12.42 13.36
CA LEU A 82 -7.76 -12.76 12.04
C LEU A 82 -6.30 -12.35 11.91
N ASP A 83 -5.46 -13.29 11.52
CA ASP A 83 -4.10 -12.97 11.12
C ASP A 83 -4.08 -12.34 9.71
N VAL A 84 -4.09 -11.00 9.71
CA VAL A 84 -4.00 -10.18 8.50
C VAL A 84 -2.57 -10.09 7.93
N ASN A 85 -1.57 -10.60 8.65
CA ASN A 85 -0.17 -10.66 8.24
C ASN A 85 0.24 -12.04 7.68
N ALA A 86 -0.56 -13.08 7.93
CA ALA A 86 -0.28 -14.44 7.47
C ALA A 86 -0.17 -14.53 5.94
N GLY A 87 1.06 -14.62 5.44
CA GLY A 87 1.36 -14.85 4.04
C GLY A 87 1.59 -16.32 3.69
N ASN A 88 1.90 -16.60 2.42
CA ASN A 88 2.18 -17.95 1.92
C ASN A 88 3.68 -18.29 1.79
N GLY A 89 4.55 -17.53 2.46
CA GLY A 89 6.01 -17.70 2.36
C GLY A 89 6.65 -17.24 1.04
N LYS A 90 5.86 -16.78 0.05
CA LYS A 90 6.35 -16.21 -1.23
C LYS A 90 6.24 -14.68 -1.29
N GLY A 91 6.13 -14.01 -0.14
CA GLY A 91 5.88 -12.56 -0.06
C GLY A 91 4.42 -12.15 -0.27
N ASN A 92 3.52 -13.09 -0.60
CA ASN A 92 2.10 -12.77 -0.73
C ASN A 92 1.46 -12.71 0.66
N ILE A 93 1.29 -11.50 1.17
CA ILE A 93 0.46 -11.19 2.34
C ILE A 93 -0.86 -10.54 1.90
N PRO A 94 -1.95 -10.64 2.69
CA PRO A 94 -3.25 -10.08 2.33
C PRO A 94 -3.17 -8.62 1.87
N PHE A 95 -2.41 -7.79 2.58
CA PHE A 95 -2.24 -6.38 2.22
C PHE A 95 -1.65 -6.19 0.81
N VAL A 96 -0.48 -6.78 0.56
CA VAL A 96 0.25 -6.65 -0.72
C VAL A 96 -0.59 -7.19 -1.87
N MET A 97 -1.32 -8.28 -1.63
CA MET A 97 -2.22 -8.85 -2.64
C MET A 97 -3.36 -7.88 -2.96
N ALA A 98 -4.04 -7.32 -1.95
CA ALA A 98 -5.12 -6.35 -2.14
C ALA A 98 -4.64 -5.11 -2.89
N TYR A 99 -3.47 -4.60 -2.52
CA TYR A 99 -2.80 -3.50 -3.21
C TYR A 99 -2.51 -3.84 -4.67
N SER A 100 -1.96 -5.04 -4.95
CA SER A 100 -1.66 -5.49 -6.31
C SER A 100 -2.88 -5.64 -7.23
N LYS A 101 -4.06 -5.84 -6.63
CA LYS A 101 -5.35 -5.87 -7.32
C LYS A 101 -5.99 -4.49 -7.45
N ASN A 102 -5.32 -3.44 -6.97
CA ASN A 102 -5.86 -2.09 -6.82
C ASN A 102 -7.22 -2.06 -6.09
N ASN A 103 -7.40 -2.97 -5.13
CA ASN A 103 -8.63 -3.04 -4.34
C ASN A 103 -8.47 -2.20 -3.07
N PHE A 104 -8.58 -0.88 -3.26
CA PHE A 104 -8.47 0.09 -2.17
C PHE A 104 -9.41 -0.22 -1.00
N ARG A 105 -10.63 -0.69 -1.29
CA ARG A 105 -11.62 -1.03 -0.26
C ARG A 105 -11.13 -2.16 0.65
N VAL A 106 -10.53 -3.21 0.10
CA VAL A 106 -9.96 -4.31 0.89
C VAL A 106 -8.72 -3.85 1.65
N VAL A 107 -7.90 -2.98 1.07
CA VAL A 107 -6.76 -2.38 1.78
C VAL A 107 -7.21 -1.59 3.02
N GLU A 108 -8.24 -0.73 2.87
CA GLU A 108 -8.86 -0.03 4.01
C GLU A 108 -9.38 -1.00 5.07
N LEU A 109 -10.15 -2.03 4.65
CA LEU A 109 -10.70 -3.02 5.57
C LEU A 109 -9.61 -3.73 6.40
N ILE A 110 -8.48 -4.09 5.78
CA ILE A 110 -7.35 -4.73 6.46
C ILE A 110 -6.74 -3.77 7.49
N MET A 111 -6.51 -2.51 7.12
CA MET A 111 -5.92 -1.51 8.02
C MET A 111 -6.85 -1.14 9.18
N ASP A 112 -8.14 -0.94 8.91
CA ASP A 112 -9.14 -0.63 9.93
C ASP A 112 -9.28 -1.79 10.92
N TYR A 113 -9.32 -3.02 10.43
CA TYR A 113 -9.32 -4.20 11.27
C TYR A 113 -8.07 -4.28 12.15
N ALA A 114 -6.88 -4.03 11.56
CA ALA A 114 -5.64 -4.02 12.32
C ALA A 114 -5.62 -2.93 13.40
N LYS A 115 -6.14 -1.72 13.11
CA LYS A 115 -6.31 -0.65 14.10
C LYS A 115 -7.25 -1.08 15.24
N GLN A 116 -8.41 -1.65 14.89
CA GLN A 116 -9.43 -2.07 15.86
C GLN A 116 -8.91 -3.14 16.84
N HIS A 117 -8.05 -4.04 16.37
CA HIS A 117 -7.55 -5.19 17.14
C HIS A 117 -6.09 -5.05 17.60
N ASN A 118 -5.49 -3.86 17.46
CA ASN A 118 -4.09 -3.61 17.80
C ASN A 118 -3.10 -4.58 17.12
N ILE A 119 -3.41 -4.98 15.89
CA ILE A 119 -2.50 -5.80 15.08
C ILE A 119 -1.49 -4.87 14.43
N PHE A 120 -0.20 -5.15 14.65
CA PHE A 120 0.89 -4.40 14.02
C PHE A 120 1.02 -4.79 12.54
N LEU A 121 0.76 -3.85 11.63
CA LEU A 121 1.13 -3.94 10.22
C LEU A 121 2.40 -3.10 10.00
N ASP A 122 3.51 -3.75 9.65
CA ASP A 122 4.71 -3.04 9.25
C ASP A 122 4.53 -2.47 7.82
N VAL A 123 4.05 -1.23 7.77
CA VAL A 123 3.84 -0.51 6.50
C VAL A 123 5.12 -0.28 5.72
N ASN A 124 6.30 -0.21 6.36
CA ASN A 124 7.57 -0.12 5.65
C ASN A 124 7.91 -1.46 4.98
N SER A 125 7.74 -2.58 5.68
CA SER A 125 7.91 -3.92 5.09
C SER A 125 6.92 -4.18 3.95
N ILE A 126 5.68 -3.71 4.07
CA ILE A 126 4.69 -3.76 2.99
C ILE A 126 5.22 -3.00 1.76
N PHE A 127 5.79 -1.80 1.94
CA PHE A 127 6.40 -1.07 0.84
C PHE A 127 7.58 -1.82 0.23
N ASP A 128 8.39 -2.51 1.03
CA ASP A 128 9.49 -3.33 0.52
C ASP A 128 9.01 -4.48 -0.37
N GLU A 129 7.86 -5.07 -0.06
CA GLU A 129 7.24 -6.08 -0.94
C GLU A 129 6.65 -5.43 -2.21
N ILE A 130 5.99 -4.28 -2.09
CA ILE A 130 5.47 -3.53 -3.26
C ILE A 130 6.61 -3.11 -4.20
N LYS A 131 7.73 -2.64 -3.64
CA LYS A 131 8.94 -2.21 -4.36
C LYS A 131 9.54 -3.29 -5.25
N LYS A 132 9.38 -4.57 -4.89
CA LYS A 132 9.87 -5.70 -5.69
C LYS A 132 9.16 -5.84 -7.03
N ASN A 133 8.04 -5.13 -7.23
CA ASN A 133 7.27 -5.17 -8.46
C ASN A 133 7.00 -3.75 -8.97
N ASN A 134 7.74 -3.34 -10.01
CA ASN A 134 7.60 -2.02 -10.62
C ASN A 134 6.18 -1.71 -11.12
N ASP A 135 5.40 -2.71 -11.53
CA ASP A 135 4.03 -2.51 -12.01
C ASP A 135 3.11 -2.02 -10.88
N LEU A 136 3.44 -2.34 -9.63
CA LEU A 136 2.66 -1.93 -8.47
C LEU A 136 2.90 -0.46 -8.10
N LEU A 137 4.03 0.12 -8.51
CA LEU A 137 4.34 1.54 -8.28
C LEU A 137 3.35 2.46 -9.00
N LEU A 138 2.74 2.00 -10.10
CA LEU A 138 1.71 2.74 -10.84
C LEU A 138 0.45 3.01 -10.01
N TYR A 139 0.22 2.26 -8.93
CA TYR A 139 -0.93 2.47 -8.05
C TYR A 139 -0.65 3.47 -6.92
N ILE A 140 0.60 3.89 -6.72
CA ILE A 140 0.94 4.90 -5.72
C ILE A 140 0.30 6.23 -6.15
N ASN A 141 -0.63 6.71 -5.33
CA ASN A 141 -1.33 7.98 -5.51
C ASN A 141 -1.66 8.58 -4.14
N GLY A 142 -2.15 9.82 -4.12
CA GLY A 142 -2.49 10.52 -2.89
C GLY A 142 -3.43 9.75 -1.94
N LYS A 143 -4.37 8.92 -2.45
CA LYS A 143 -5.28 8.15 -1.59
C LYS A 143 -4.56 7.06 -0.81
N TYR A 144 -3.74 6.25 -1.48
CA TYR A 144 -2.94 5.24 -0.80
C TYR A 144 -1.93 5.89 0.13
N PHE A 145 -1.23 6.94 -0.33
CA PHE A 145 -0.24 7.63 0.50
C PHE A 145 -0.86 8.18 1.79
N LYS A 146 -2.02 8.84 1.70
CA LYS A 146 -2.76 9.31 2.87
C LYS A 146 -3.10 8.17 3.83
N LEU A 147 -3.61 7.04 3.29
CA LEU A 147 -3.96 5.89 4.11
C LEU A 147 -2.74 5.32 4.87
N PHE A 148 -1.57 5.27 4.22
CA PHE A 148 -0.32 4.86 4.85
C PHE A 148 0.13 5.84 5.94
N VAL A 149 0.08 7.15 5.69
CA VAL A 149 0.40 8.20 6.67
C VAL A 149 -0.51 8.10 7.89
N ASP A 150 -1.83 7.99 7.67
CA ASP A 150 -2.82 7.90 8.74
C ASP A 150 -2.61 6.65 9.60
N TYR A 151 -2.26 5.51 8.97
CA TYR A 151 -1.95 4.28 9.69
C TYR A 151 -0.62 4.37 10.45
N ALA A 152 0.42 4.90 9.82
CA ALA A 152 1.74 5.05 10.42
C ALA A 152 1.69 5.95 11.65
N ASN A 153 1.01 7.10 11.55
CA ASN A 153 0.79 8.00 12.68
C ASN A 153 0.02 7.32 13.82
N PHE A 154 -1.01 6.52 13.52
CA PHE A 154 -1.75 5.77 14.54
C PHE A 154 -0.87 4.77 15.30
N GLN A 155 0.00 4.03 14.59
CA GLN A 155 0.89 3.03 15.19
C GLN A 155 2.23 3.60 15.68
N ASN A 156 2.47 4.91 15.54
CA ASN A 156 3.76 5.56 15.78
C ASN A 156 4.91 4.93 14.95
N ILE A 157 4.63 4.59 13.69
CA ILE A 157 5.62 4.14 12.70
C ILE A 157 6.13 5.37 11.94
N ILE A 158 7.45 5.47 11.79
CA ILE A 158 8.07 6.45 10.89
C ILE A 158 8.17 5.83 9.50
N LEU A 159 7.50 6.44 8.51
CA LEU A 159 7.56 5.98 7.12
C LEU A 159 8.90 6.36 6.47
N ASN A 160 9.49 5.41 5.74
CA ASN A 160 10.70 5.63 4.96
C ASN A 160 10.41 6.37 3.63
N ILE A 161 9.87 7.59 3.69
CA ILE A 161 9.35 8.31 2.51
C ILE A 161 10.43 8.72 1.48
N ASN A 162 11.71 8.76 1.88
CA ASN A 162 12.84 9.02 0.98
C ASN A 162 13.35 7.77 0.26
N GLU A 163 12.91 6.59 0.69
CA GLU A 163 13.43 5.36 0.14
C GLU A 163 13.04 5.20 -1.32
N LYS A 164 14.03 4.77 -2.12
CA LYS A 164 13.86 4.62 -3.56
C LYS A 164 13.24 3.27 -3.87
N PHE A 165 12.30 3.28 -4.81
CA PHE A 165 11.79 2.10 -5.46
C PHE A 165 12.84 1.51 -6.42
N MET A 166 12.58 0.33 -6.98
CA MET A 166 13.51 -0.36 -7.87
C MET A 166 13.87 0.44 -9.14
N ASN A 167 12.99 1.33 -9.59
CA ASN A 167 13.24 2.22 -10.73
C ASN A 167 14.05 3.48 -10.37
N GLY A 168 14.45 3.64 -9.10
CA GLY A 168 15.19 4.80 -8.58
C GLY A 168 14.32 5.99 -8.17
N GLU A 169 13.01 5.96 -8.40
CA GLU A 169 12.05 6.99 -7.96
C GLU A 169 11.74 6.81 -6.46
N ASN A 170 11.31 7.87 -5.77
CA ASN A 170 10.72 7.83 -4.43
C ASN A 170 9.28 8.39 -4.47
N PHE A 171 8.59 8.43 -3.33
CA PHE A 171 7.21 8.97 -3.26
C PHE A 171 7.11 10.39 -3.82
N LEU A 172 8.09 11.25 -3.51
CA LEU A 172 8.10 12.63 -3.95
C LEU A 172 8.26 12.73 -5.46
N SER A 173 9.23 12.03 -6.06
CA SER A 173 9.45 12.06 -7.50
C SER A 173 8.25 11.51 -8.28
N VAL A 174 7.56 10.48 -7.75
CA VAL A 174 6.31 9.96 -8.36
C VAL A 174 5.20 11.00 -8.30
N ALA A 175 4.99 11.65 -7.15
CA ALA A 175 3.95 12.66 -6.98
C ALA A 175 4.17 13.87 -7.92
N VAL A 176 5.42 14.34 -8.01
CA VAL A 176 5.83 15.45 -8.90
C VAL A 176 5.60 15.08 -10.37
N LYS A 177 6.05 13.89 -10.81
CA LYS A 177 5.87 13.40 -12.19
C LYS A 177 4.39 13.27 -12.57
N ASN A 178 3.54 12.90 -11.61
CA ASN A 178 2.11 12.77 -11.80
C ASN A 178 1.34 14.08 -11.63
N ASN A 179 2.01 15.21 -11.34
CA ASN A 179 1.38 16.48 -11.01
C ASN A 179 0.37 16.41 -9.86
N ASP A 180 0.60 15.51 -8.90
CA ASP A 180 -0.28 15.32 -7.74
C ASP A 180 0.11 16.31 -6.63
N TYR A 181 -0.41 17.54 -6.74
CA TYR A 181 -0.14 18.63 -5.80
C TYR A 181 -0.47 18.24 -4.36
N GLU A 182 -1.62 17.61 -4.14
CA GLU A 182 -2.06 17.20 -2.80
C GLU A 182 -1.10 16.17 -2.21
N MET A 183 -0.65 15.19 -3.00
CA MET A 183 0.35 14.22 -2.55
C MET A 183 1.70 14.86 -2.24
N VAL A 184 2.19 15.79 -3.08
CA VAL A 184 3.42 16.54 -2.80
C VAL A 184 3.32 17.28 -1.46
N LYS A 185 2.20 17.98 -1.24
CA LYS A 185 1.97 18.71 0.00
C LYS A 185 1.94 17.76 1.21
N MET A 186 1.22 16.64 1.13
CA MET A 186 1.19 15.63 2.20
C MET A 186 2.58 15.07 2.52
N ILE A 187 3.44 14.84 1.52
CA ILE A 187 4.81 14.36 1.72
C ILE A 187 5.65 15.41 2.47
N ILE A 188 5.56 16.69 2.08
CA ILE A 188 6.27 17.79 2.74
C ILE A 188 5.78 17.97 4.18
N ASP A 189 4.47 17.99 4.40
CA ASP A 189 3.87 18.15 5.73
C ASP A 189 4.32 17.01 6.66
N TYR A 190 4.22 15.75 6.19
CA TYR A 190 4.69 14.58 6.95
C TYR A 190 6.19 14.65 7.26
N ALA A 191 7.02 15.06 6.29
CA ALA A 191 8.45 15.19 6.51
C ALA A 191 8.78 16.22 7.59
N ASN A 192 8.09 17.37 7.58
CA ASN A 192 8.25 18.41 8.59
C ASN A 192 7.79 17.94 9.98
N GLU A 193 6.64 17.27 10.07
CA GLU A 193 6.10 16.73 11.33
C GLU A 193 7.04 15.71 11.99
N HIS A 194 7.72 14.90 11.18
CA HIS A 194 8.60 13.81 11.64
C HIS A 194 10.09 14.15 11.57
N ASN A 195 10.45 15.41 11.28
CA ASN A 195 11.84 15.88 11.13
C ASN A 195 12.66 15.06 10.12
N ILE A 196 12.03 14.67 9.01
CA ILE A 196 12.66 13.98 7.88
C ILE A 196 13.13 15.04 6.87
N ILE A 197 14.41 15.00 6.49
CA ILE A 197 14.94 15.82 5.41
C ILE A 197 14.64 15.11 4.08
N LEU A 198 13.82 15.69 3.21
CA LEU A 198 13.45 15.08 1.93
C LEU A 198 14.62 15.07 0.94
N ASP A 199 14.81 13.94 0.25
CA ASP A 199 15.70 13.86 -0.92
C ASP A 199 14.96 14.40 -2.16
N ILE A 200 14.92 15.73 -2.27
CA ILE A 200 14.32 16.44 -3.41
C ILE A 200 15.19 16.41 -4.67
N SER A 201 16.45 15.97 -4.56
CA SER A 201 17.40 15.90 -5.68
C SER A 201 17.02 14.84 -6.72
N THR A 202 16.18 13.87 -6.33
CA THR A 202 15.70 12.77 -7.17
C THR A 202 14.56 13.17 -8.11
N CYS A 203 13.93 14.32 -7.87
CA CYS A 203 12.96 14.91 -8.77
C CYS A 203 13.71 15.44 -10.01
N GLU A 204 14.08 14.57 -10.96
CA GLU A 204 14.63 14.99 -12.25
C GLU A 204 13.57 15.74 -13.06
N ILE A 205 13.44 17.04 -12.81
CA ILE A 205 12.50 17.92 -13.51
C ILE A 205 13.15 18.36 -14.83
N LYS A 206 13.01 17.51 -15.85
CA LYS A 206 13.60 17.73 -17.19
C LYS A 206 12.88 18.82 -17.99
N ASP A 207 11.58 19.02 -17.73
CA ASP A 207 10.73 19.98 -18.43
C ASP A 207 9.79 20.65 -17.43
N THR A 208 10.19 21.83 -16.94
CA THR A 208 9.44 22.60 -15.94
C THR A 208 8.05 23.01 -16.42
N PHE A 209 7.83 23.14 -17.74
CA PHE A 209 6.53 23.55 -18.30
C PHE A 209 5.46 22.46 -18.18
N LYS A 210 5.85 21.21 -17.92
CA LYS A 210 4.92 20.09 -17.72
C LYS A 210 4.50 19.92 -16.27
N ILE A 211 5.13 20.64 -15.33
CA ILE A 211 4.87 20.51 -13.91
C ILE A 211 4.00 21.67 -13.43
N ASN A 212 3.03 21.35 -12.58
CA ASN A 212 2.20 22.34 -11.92
C ASN A 212 3.07 23.37 -11.18
N MET A 213 2.85 24.66 -11.44
CA MET A 213 3.63 25.74 -10.81
C MET A 213 3.53 25.75 -9.27
N ASP A 214 2.41 25.35 -8.69
CA ASP A 214 2.26 25.30 -7.24
C ASP A 214 3.14 24.21 -6.61
N ILE A 215 3.33 23.08 -7.30
CA ILE A 215 4.30 22.05 -6.91
C ILE A 215 5.71 22.63 -6.95
N MET A 216 6.05 23.35 -8.01
CA MET A 216 7.37 24.00 -8.13
C MET A 216 7.61 24.97 -6.99
N PHE A 217 6.63 25.81 -6.64
CA PHE A 217 6.75 26.73 -5.50
C PHE A 217 6.92 26.01 -4.17
N LEU A 218 6.20 24.90 -3.94
CA LEU A 218 6.38 24.07 -2.74
C LEU A 218 7.80 23.52 -2.64
N LEU A 219 8.33 22.96 -3.73
CA LEU A 219 9.68 22.39 -3.75
C LEU A 219 10.75 23.46 -3.55
N LEU A 220 10.63 24.61 -4.21
CA LEU A 220 11.56 25.74 -4.08
C LEU A 220 11.56 26.33 -2.67
N LYS A 221 10.38 26.44 -2.06
CA LYS A 221 10.27 26.90 -0.67
C LYS A 221 10.93 25.88 0.28
N TYR A 222 10.62 24.60 0.13
CA TYR A 222 11.20 23.55 0.96
C TYR A 222 12.72 23.49 0.83
N SER A 223 13.25 23.59 -0.39
CA SER A 223 14.68 23.58 -0.66
C SER A 223 15.40 24.74 0.03
N LYS A 224 14.80 25.94 -0.02
CA LYS A 224 15.31 27.13 0.67
C LYS A 224 15.29 26.97 2.19
N ASP A 225 14.15 26.55 2.75
CA ASP A 225 13.97 26.44 4.21
C ASP A 225 14.94 25.40 4.81
N ASN A 226 15.36 24.40 4.02
CA ASN A 226 16.28 23.34 4.45
C ASN A 226 17.71 23.47 3.89
N ASN A 227 18.02 24.53 3.14
CA ASN A 227 19.32 24.75 2.49
C ASN A 227 19.78 23.54 1.63
N ILE A 228 18.88 23.03 0.80
CA ILE A 228 19.10 21.90 -0.11
C ILE A 228 19.13 22.42 -1.55
N ASP A 229 20.12 22.00 -2.32
CA ASP A 229 20.18 22.29 -3.75
C ASP A 229 19.18 21.43 -4.52
N ILE A 230 18.40 22.06 -5.41
CA ILE A 230 17.49 21.37 -6.31
C ILE A 230 17.96 21.54 -7.76
N ASN A 231 18.15 20.42 -8.46
CA ASN A 231 18.56 20.45 -9.86
C ASN A 231 17.35 20.71 -10.76
N LEU A 232 17.10 21.98 -11.05
CA LEU A 232 16.03 22.41 -11.95
C LEU A 232 16.62 22.93 -13.25
N ASN A 233 16.22 22.34 -14.37
CA ASN A 233 16.40 22.97 -15.67
C ASN A 233 15.33 24.06 -15.83
N ILE A 234 15.51 25.21 -15.17
CA ILE A 234 14.56 26.32 -15.19
C ILE A 234 14.66 27.04 -16.54
N GLN A 235 13.89 26.55 -17.52
CA GLN A 235 13.68 27.26 -18.78
C GLN A 235 12.58 28.33 -18.66
N ASP A 236 11.73 28.24 -17.64
CA ASP A 236 10.61 29.16 -17.42
C ASP A 236 11.06 30.45 -16.73
N PHE A 237 10.78 31.59 -17.38
CA PHE A 237 11.14 32.92 -16.91
C PHE A 237 10.45 33.32 -15.59
N GLN A 238 9.21 32.90 -15.34
CA GLN A 238 8.49 33.21 -14.09
C GLN A 238 9.06 32.45 -12.90
N LEU A 239 9.40 31.17 -13.08
CA LEU A 239 10.09 30.40 -12.06
C LEU A 239 11.48 30.97 -11.77
N LYS A 240 12.21 31.37 -12.83
CA LYS A 240 13.50 32.04 -12.69
C LYS A 240 13.38 33.36 -11.93
N LYS A 241 12.36 34.16 -12.20
CA LYS A 241 12.10 35.41 -11.48
C LYS A 241 11.74 35.16 -10.01
N TYR A 242 10.79 34.27 -9.73
CA TYR A 242 10.44 33.93 -8.34
C TYR A 242 11.64 33.40 -7.56
N TYR A 243 12.44 32.53 -8.18
CA TYR A 243 13.63 31.99 -7.56
C TYR A 243 14.70 33.06 -7.31
N ASN A 244 14.98 33.91 -8.30
CA ASN A 244 15.95 35.01 -8.16
C ASN A 244 15.50 36.09 -7.16
N ASP A 245 14.21 36.42 -7.12
CA ASP A 245 13.65 37.42 -6.20
C ASP A 245 13.56 36.87 -4.76
N SER A 246 13.61 35.54 -4.58
CA SER A 246 13.51 34.88 -3.27
C SER A 246 14.85 34.37 -2.71
N VAL A 247 15.95 34.42 -3.47
CA VAL A 247 17.26 33.88 -3.08
C VAL A 247 18.36 34.96 -3.06
N ILE A 248 18.84 35.30 -1.86
CA ILE A 248 20.21 35.75 -1.60
C ILE A 248 21.00 34.46 -1.27
N GLY A 249 21.63 33.80 -2.24
CA GLY A 249 22.47 32.63 -1.94
C GLY A 249 22.54 31.56 -3.04
N ASN A 250 23.65 31.59 -3.77
CA ASN A 250 24.26 30.54 -4.62
C ASN A 250 23.47 29.24 -4.86
N THR A 251 22.77 29.19 -5.99
CA THR A 251 22.48 27.94 -6.70
C THR A 251 22.95 28.08 -8.13
N TYR A 252 23.75 27.12 -8.57
CA TYR A 252 24.36 27.14 -9.90
C TYR A 252 23.30 26.88 -10.97
N ILE A 253 23.03 27.93 -11.75
CA ILE A 253 22.30 27.81 -13.01
C ILE A 253 23.26 27.16 -14.01
N ASN A 254 23.02 25.91 -14.40
CA ASN A 254 23.54 25.43 -15.67
C ASN A 254 22.71 26.10 -16.77
N VAL A 255 23.30 27.12 -17.39
CA VAL A 255 22.75 27.87 -18.54
C VAL A 255 22.74 26.99 -19.78
#